data_AF-W5TGZ4-F1
#
_entry.id   AF-W5TGZ4-F1
#
_cell.length_a   1.000
_cell.length_b   1.000
_cell.length_c   1.000
_cell.angle_alpha   90.00
_cell.angle_beta   90.00
_cell.angle_gamma   90.00
#
_symmetry.space_group_name_H-M   'P 1'
#
loop_
_entity.id
_entity.type
_entity.pdbx_description
1 polymer ?
#
loop_
_entity_poly.entity_id
_entity_poly.type
_entity_poly.pdbx_seq_one_letter_code
_entity_poly.pdbx_strand_id
1 'polypeptide(L)'
;MSFRGPLRDVVIPDESLFDFLFADLDDHDAERPALIDGDTGETMTYGQLVATIRGVAAGIAARGLSGGDVIALYSPNNPAFAAVLHGILRAGCTVTTVDTLCTPADIAHQLRDCGARLVFTVGALSSCAVQGAQAAGLFAADVVLIDSVVDDRHVGLPGFIALACASGGDVPAVVADPGSHLAALSYASGTTGPARGVMLTHRNLVANVCQIEEMMRLDRHDRVPAVLPFSHGYGMTVLLNAALRRRATLITRAGFELSAFLRTVSDFECTYLFIAPSIAVALARNPLVDEYDLSSVHTVACGSAPLPGALARAVARRLDCRVRQSHGLPETSPISHAIPAESDDIDLDSVGFTVPNMECRLVDPQTGADIDPPAHGISAPGELWCRGPNVMAGYLGAPEATAEKLDADGFLRTGDIATVDHRGVVTIVAAHKNTRARNSTTRFIGTGIKELS
;
A
#
# COMPACT_ATOMS: atom_id res chain seq x y z
N MET A 1 15.69 -15.73 21.30
CA MET A 1 16.14 -16.13 19.95
C MET A 1 15.14 -15.65 18.91
N SER A 2 15.58 -15.45 17.66
CA SER A 2 14.66 -15.14 16.55
C SER A 2 13.94 -16.38 16.03
N PHE A 3 12.77 -16.18 15.43
CA PHE A 3 11.95 -17.22 14.81
C PHE A 3 11.50 -16.79 13.41
N ARG A 4 11.07 -17.76 12.60
CA ARG A 4 10.61 -17.57 11.22
C ARG A 4 9.27 -18.26 11.01
N GLY A 5 8.57 -17.88 9.94
CA GLY A 5 7.40 -18.61 9.46
C GLY A 5 7.78 -20.00 8.92
N PRO A 6 6.79 -20.90 8.74
CA PRO A 6 7.03 -22.25 8.23
C PRO A 6 7.21 -22.31 6.71
N LEU A 7 6.88 -21.23 6.00
CA LEU A 7 7.02 -21.15 4.55
C LEU A 7 8.48 -20.95 4.15
N ARG A 8 8.84 -21.49 2.98
CA ARG A 8 10.20 -21.37 2.44
C ARG A 8 10.46 -19.95 1.98
N ASP A 9 11.72 -19.55 2.07
CA ASP A 9 12.20 -18.30 1.49
C ASP A 9 11.91 -18.28 -0.02
N VAL A 10 11.42 -17.15 -0.51
CA VAL A 10 11.17 -16.88 -1.92
C VAL A 10 12.38 -16.22 -2.57
N VAL A 11 12.45 -16.30 -3.89
CA VAL A 11 13.46 -15.57 -4.68
C VAL A 11 13.03 -14.11 -4.78
N ILE A 12 13.95 -13.21 -4.41
CA ILE A 12 13.74 -11.76 -4.51
C ILE A 12 14.70 -11.24 -5.59
N PRO A 13 14.20 -10.94 -6.81
CA PRO A 13 15.04 -10.44 -7.88
C PRO A 13 15.59 -9.05 -7.55
N ASP A 14 16.75 -8.73 -8.13
CA ASP A 14 17.41 -7.44 -7.93
C ASP A 14 17.07 -6.51 -9.11
N GLU A 15 15.81 -6.10 -9.15
CA GLU A 15 15.23 -5.32 -10.24
C GLU A 15 14.50 -4.10 -9.69
N SER A 16 14.32 -3.08 -10.54
CA SER A 16 13.41 -1.99 -10.18
C SER A 16 11.98 -2.53 -10.05
N LEU A 17 11.18 -1.95 -9.16
CA LEU A 17 9.77 -2.33 -9.04
C LEU A 17 9.01 -2.26 -10.39
N PHE A 18 9.32 -1.30 -11.26
CA PHE A 18 8.69 -1.24 -12.58
C PHE A 18 9.05 -2.47 -13.42
N ASP A 19 10.33 -2.81 -13.51
CA ASP A 19 10.78 -3.94 -14.34
C ASP A 19 10.22 -5.26 -13.79
N PHE A 20 10.26 -5.44 -12.47
CA PHE A 20 9.71 -6.61 -11.80
C PHE A 20 8.21 -6.83 -12.09
N LEU A 21 7.44 -5.74 -12.22
CA LEU A 21 6.01 -5.83 -12.47
C LEU A 21 5.66 -6.03 -13.94
N PHE A 22 6.44 -5.48 -14.87
CA PHE A 22 6.01 -5.29 -16.26
C PHE A 22 6.98 -5.80 -17.34
N ALA A 23 8.22 -6.16 -17.01
CA ALA A 23 9.21 -6.58 -18.02
C ALA A 23 8.89 -7.94 -18.64
N ASP A 24 8.18 -8.80 -17.93
CA ASP A 24 7.77 -10.15 -18.34
C ASP A 24 6.33 -10.19 -18.93
N LEU A 25 5.76 -9.04 -19.31
CA LEU A 25 4.48 -9.00 -20.03
C LEU A 25 4.64 -9.54 -21.46
N ASP A 26 3.84 -10.54 -21.81
CA ASP A 26 3.69 -10.99 -23.20
C ASP A 26 2.51 -10.29 -23.92
N ASP A 27 2.34 -10.57 -25.21
CA ASP A 27 1.28 -9.97 -26.03
C ASP A 27 -0.13 -10.33 -25.50
N HIS A 28 -0.30 -11.50 -24.88
CA HIS A 28 -1.59 -11.91 -24.32
C HIS A 28 -1.88 -11.15 -23.04
N ASP A 29 -0.90 -11.01 -22.15
CA ASP A 29 -0.99 -10.20 -20.95
C ASP A 29 -1.29 -8.74 -21.29
N ALA A 30 -0.66 -8.19 -22.34
CA ALA A 30 -0.85 -6.82 -22.78
C ALA A 30 -2.31 -6.49 -23.14
N GLU A 31 -3.09 -7.45 -23.64
CA GLU A 31 -4.50 -7.29 -23.97
C GLU A 31 -5.44 -7.41 -22.76
N ARG A 32 -4.95 -7.94 -21.62
CA ARG A 32 -5.77 -8.14 -20.42
C ARG A 32 -6.17 -6.79 -19.79
N PRO A 33 -7.38 -6.69 -19.20
CA PRO A 33 -7.75 -5.55 -18.36
C PRO A 33 -6.84 -5.46 -17.13
N ALA A 34 -6.10 -4.36 -17.00
CA ALA A 34 -5.32 -4.06 -15.81
C ALA A 34 -6.16 -3.28 -14.79
N LEU A 35 -6.78 -2.19 -15.24
CA LEU A 35 -7.55 -1.29 -14.41
C LEU A 35 -8.88 -0.98 -15.11
N ILE A 36 -9.96 -0.96 -14.34
CA ILE A 36 -11.28 -0.54 -14.78
C ILE A 36 -11.74 0.57 -13.84
N ASP A 37 -12.18 1.70 -14.38
CA ASP A 37 -12.86 2.72 -13.58
C ASP A 37 -14.24 2.18 -13.17
N GLY A 38 -14.47 2.01 -11.87
CA GLY A 38 -15.69 1.39 -11.36
C GLY A 38 -16.94 2.25 -11.51
N ASP A 39 -16.80 3.56 -11.77
CA ASP A 39 -17.93 4.47 -11.96
C ASP A 39 -18.27 4.65 -13.46
N THR A 40 -17.27 4.62 -14.37
CA THR A 40 -17.48 4.80 -15.82
C THR A 40 -17.46 3.50 -16.63
N GLY A 41 -16.84 2.44 -16.12
CA GLY A 41 -16.57 1.19 -16.84
C GLY A 41 -15.43 1.28 -17.85
N GLU A 42 -14.75 2.44 -17.97
CA GLU A 42 -13.60 2.59 -18.86
C GLU A 42 -12.48 1.65 -18.44
N THR A 43 -11.94 0.92 -19.42
CA THR A 43 -10.93 -0.11 -19.20
C THR A 43 -9.59 0.32 -19.75
N MET A 44 -8.55 0.20 -18.93
CA MET A 44 -7.15 0.31 -19.30
C MET A 44 -6.53 -1.10 -19.27
N THR A 45 -6.09 -1.57 -20.43
CA THR A 45 -5.34 -2.83 -20.57
C THR A 45 -3.91 -2.71 -20.03
N TYR A 46 -3.23 -3.82 -19.78
CA TYR A 46 -1.81 -3.81 -19.36
C TYR A 46 -0.91 -3.13 -20.41
N GLY A 47 -1.15 -3.35 -21.70
CA GLY A 47 -0.40 -2.71 -22.79
C GLY A 47 -0.59 -1.19 -22.78
N GLN A 48 -1.82 -0.72 -22.60
CA GLN A 48 -2.12 0.72 -22.45
C GLN A 48 -1.53 1.31 -21.17
N LEU A 49 -1.56 0.56 -20.06
CA LEU A 49 -0.94 0.97 -18.80
C LEU A 49 0.56 1.18 -19.00
N VAL A 50 1.28 0.21 -19.56
CA VAL A 50 2.73 0.32 -19.82
C VAL A 50 3.06 1.45 -20.78
N ALA A 51 2.28 1.63 -21.85
CA ALA A 51 2.45 2.74 -22.77
C ALA A 51 2.30 4.09 -22.06
N THR A 52 1.28 4.22 -21.19
CA THR A 52 1.03 5.43 -20.40
C THR A 52 2.16 5.67 -19.39
N ILE A 53 2.63 4.62 -18.70
CA ILE A 53 3.77 4.69 -17.77
C ILE A 53 5.01 5.24 -18.47
N ARG A 54 5.34 4.71 -19.66
CA ARG A 54 6.48 5.18 -20.45
C ARG A 54 6.30 6.64 -20.88
N GLY A 55 5.09 7.04 -21.27
CA GLY A 55 4.77 8.42 -21.60
C GLY A 55 4.95 9.37 -20.41
N VAL A 56 4.49 8.98 -19.22
CA VAL A 56 4.70 9.76 -17.99
C VAL A 56 6.19 9.87 -17.67
N ALA A 57 6.94 8.77 -17.74
CA ALA A 57 8.37 8.78 -17.47
C ALA A 57 9.14 9.71 -18.42
N ALA A 58 8.81 9.68 -19.71
CA ALA A 58 9.38 10.60 -20.69
C ALA A 58 9.01 12.07 -20.40
N GLY A 59 7.79 12.36 -19.98
CA GLY A 59 7.37 13.72 -19.64
C GLY A 59 7.99 14.27 -18.36
N ILE A 60 8.31 13.39 -17.41
CA ILE A 60 9.12 13.72 -16.23
C ILE A 60 10.57 14.04 -16.65
N ALA A 61 11.17 13.20 -17.50
CA ALA A 61 12.51 13.43 -18.03
C ALA A 61 12.62 14.72 -18.87
N ALA A 62 11.60 15.04 -19.66
CA ALA A 62 11.52 16.28 -20.44
C ALA A 62 11.46 17.54 -19.56
N ARG A 63 11.04 17.42 -18.29
CA ARG A 63 11.14 18.49 -17.27
C ARG A 63 12.51 18.54 -16.58
N GLY A 64 13.47 17.72 -17.00
CA GLY A 64 14.80 17.64 -16.41
C GLY A 64 14.81 17.01 -15.01
N LEU A 65 13.80 16.20 -14.67
CA LEU A 65 13.73 15.43 -13.43
C LEU A 65 14.29 14.02 -13.64
N SER A 66 14.98 13.49 -12.63
CA SER A 66 15.67 12.19 -12.72
C SER A 66 15.92 11.57 -11.33
N GLY A 67 16.80 10.55 -11.27
CA GLY A 67 17.23 9.91 -10.03
C GLY A 67 17.61 10.90 -8.93
N GLY A 68 16.98 10.75 -7.76
CA GLY A 68 17.15 11.62 -6.60
C GLY A 68 16.10 12.73 -6.46
N ASP A 69 15.29 12.99 -7.50
CA ASP A 69 14.15 13.89 -7.41
C ASP A 69 12.93 13.20 -6.81
N VAL A 70 12.17 13.95 -6.00
CA VAL A 70 10.91 13.49 -5.40
C VAL A 70 9.72 14.12 -6.12
N ILE A 71 8.70 13.31 -6.42
CA ILE A 71 7.46 13.72 -7.07
C ILE A 71 6.27 13.29 -6.22
N ALA A 72 5.37 14.23 -5.95
CA ALA A 72 4.17 13.97 -5.18
C ALA A 72 3.02 13.49 -6.07
N LEU A 73 2.28 12.50 -5.58
CA LEU A 73 1.04 12.02 -6.17
C LEU A 73 -0.11 12.20 -5.16
N TYR A 74 -0.97 13.17 -5.43
CA TYR A 74 -2.11 13.56 -4.59
C TYR A 74 -3.41 13.32 -5.35
N SER A 75 -3.91 12.10 -5.29
CA SER A 75 -5.07 11.66 -6.06
C SER A 75 -5.81 10.54 -5.32
N PRO A 76 -7.15 10.45 -5.44
CA PRO A 76 -7.87 9.24 -5.09
C PRO A 76 -7.50 8.09 -6.05
N ASN A 77 -7.98 6.89 -5.78
CA ASN A 77 -7.77 5.75 -6.68
C ASN A 77 -8.51 6.00 -8.01
N ASN A 78 -7.78 5.85 -9.11
CA ASN A 78 -8.28 5.82 -10.48
C ASN A 78 -7.22 5.13 -11.37
N PRO A 79 -7.53 4.78 -12.63
CA PRO A 79 -6.56 4.10 -13.49
C PRO A 79 -5.29 4.92 -13.76
N ALA A 80 -5.41 6.25 -13.88
CA ALA A 80 -4.26 7.13 -14.12
C ALA A 80 -3.31 7.19 -12.92
N PHE A 81 -3.80 7.01 -11.68
CA PHE A 81 -2.95 6.91 -10.48
C PHE A 81 -1.88 5.84 -10.66
N ALA A 82 -2.28 4.64 -11.10
CA ALA A 82 -1.37 3.52 -11.31
C ALA A 82 -0.33 3.85 -12.39
N ALA A 83 -0.75 4.45 -13.50
CA ALA A 83 0.15 4.83 -14.58
C ALA A 83 1.17 5.90 -14.14
N VAL A 84 0.72 6.89 -13.36
CA VAL A 84 1.57 7.99 -12.90
C VAL A 84 2.55 7.52 -11.83
N LEU A 85 2.11 6.73 -10.85
CA LEU A 85 2.98 6.15 -9.82
C LEU A 85 4.14 5.39 -10.46
N HIS A 86 3.83 4.46 -11.36
CA HIS A 86 4.86 3.65 -12.03
C HIS A 86 5.65 4.45 -13.07
N GLY A 87 5.09 5.52 -13.64
CA GLY A 87 5.79 6.49 -14.48
C GLY A 87 6.88 7.26 -13.74
N ILE A 88 6.60 7.69 -12.51
CA ILE A 88 7.57 8.32 -11.61
C ILE A 88 8.73 7.35 -11.33
N LEU A 89 8.39 6.11 -10.95
CA LEU A 89 9.38 5.06 -10.71
C LEU A 89 10.22 4.75 -11.96
N ARG A 90 9.57 4.67 -13.13
CA ARG A 90 10.24 4.41 -14.40
C ARG A 90 11.16 5.54 -14.82
N ALA A 91 10.88 6.79 -14.43
CA ALA A 91 11.78 7.93 -14.61
C ALA A 91 13.00 7.89 -13.67
N GLY A 92 13.04 6.96 -12.71
CA GLY A 92 14.04 6.88 -11.66
C GLY A 92 13.78 7.86 -10.50
N CYS A 93 12.66 8.59 -10.50
CA CYS A 93 12.31 9.48 -9.41
C CYS A 93 11.69 8.70 -8.23
N THR A 94 11.70 9.30 -7.05
CA THR A 94 11.02 8.77 -5.87
C THR A 94 9.60 9.33 -5.80
N VAL A 95 8.60 8.46 -5.61
CA VAL A 95 7.21 8.89 -5.40
C VAL A 95 6.96 9.19 -3.92
N THR A 96 6.27 10.29 -3.62
CA THR A 96 5.64 10.51 -2.31
C THR A 96 4.14 10.57 -2.52
N THR A 97 3.38 9.73 -1.83
CA THR A 97 1.92 9.72 -1.95
C THR A 97 1.31 10.60 -0.86
N VAL A 98 0.25 11.32 -1.22
CA VAL A 98 -0.44 12.25 -0.32
C VAL A 98 -1.88 11.79 -0.14
N ASP A 99 -2.32 11.68 1.12
CA ASP A 99 -3.70 11.31 1.44
C ASP A 99 -4.68 12.39 0.96
N THR A 100 -5.78 11.98 0.32
CA THR A 100 -6.81 12.87 -0.24
C THR A 100 -7.48 13.78 0.79
N LEU A 101 -7.34 13.49 2.08
CA LEU A 101 -7.91 14.24 3.19
C LEU A 101 -6.92 15.26 3.79
N CYS A 102 -5.69 15.33 3.27
CA CYS A 102 -4.72 16.35 3.63
C CYS A 102 -5.20 17.76 3.28
N THR A 103 -4.97 18.69 4.20
CA THR A 103 -5.18 20.12 3.97
C THR A 103 -4.00 20.72 3.19
N PRO A 104 -4.13 21.92 2.61
CA PRO A 104 -3.01 22.60 1.96
C PRO A 104 -1.77 22.74 2.88
N ALA A 105 -1.97 22.91 4.19
CA ALA A 105 -0.88 22.99 5.15
C ALA A 105 -0.14 21.67 5.32
N ASP A 106 -0.89 20.54 5.38
CA ASP A 106 -0.33 19.19 5.45
C ASP A 106 0.48 18.87 4.19
N ILE A 107 -0.10 19.17 3.02
CA ILE A 107 0.56 19.04 1.71
C ILE A 107 1.85 19.84 1.70
N ALA A 108 1.79 21.14 2.04
CA ALA A 108 2.96 22.00 2.02
C ALA A 108 4.07 21.54 2.96
N HIS A 109 3.70 20.99 4.13
CA HIS A 109 4.65 20.40 5.06
C HIS A 109 5.36 19.19 4.44
N GLN A 110 4.60 18.22 3.92
CA GLN A 110 5.15 17.03 3.27
C GLN A 110 6.04 17.37 2.08
N LEU A 111 5.59 18.27 1.18
CA LEU A 111 6.37 18.67 0.01
C LEU A 111 7.72 19.31 0.39
N ARG A 112 7.74 20.16 1.42
CA ARG A 112 9.00 20.76 1.92
C ARG A 112 9.91 19.72 2.58
N ASP A 113 9.33 18.82 3.37
CA ASP A 113 10.09 17.81 4.11
C ASP A 113 10.81 16.85 3.15
N CYS A 114 10.13 16.40 2.10
CA CYS A 114 10.71 15.51 1.08
C CYS A 114 11.38 16.21 -0.11
N GLY A 115 11.31 17.55 -0.19
CA GLY A 115 11.87 18.29 -1.32
C GLY A 115 11.19 17.98 -2.66
N ALA A 116 9.89 17.72 -2.65
CA ALA A 116 9.15 17.39 -3.87
C ALA A 116 9.18 18.54 -4.89
N ARG A 117 9.42 18.21 -6.16
CA ARG A 117 9.60 19.18 -7.25
C ARG A 117 8.41 19.28 -8.21
N LEU A 118 7.50 18.31 -8.15
CA LEU A 118 6.33 18.22 -9.02
C LEU A 118 5.19 17.55 -8.26
N VAL A 119 3.95 17.96 -8.53
CA VAL A 119 2.73 17.36 -7.95
C VAL A 119 1.80 16.91 -9.06
N PHE A 120 1.49 15.62 -9.09
CA PHE A 120 0.38 15.09 -9.88
C PHE A 120 -0.89 15.04 -9.05
N THR A 121 -2.01 15.50 -9.59
CA THR A 121 -3.31 15.52 -8.89
C THR A 121 -4.48 15.40 -9.86
N VAL A 122 -5.71 15.34 -9.36
CA VAL A 122 -6.94 15.35 -10.17
C VAL A 122 -7.63 16.72 -10.09
N GLY A 123 -8.45 17.06 -11.07
CA GLY A 123 -9.15 18.34 -11.15
C GLY A 123 -9.94 18.67 -9.87
N ALA A 124 -10.59 17.68 -9.27
CA ALA A 124 -11.35 17.82 -8.02
C ALA A 124 -10.49 18.25 -6.80
N LEU A 125 -9.19 17.94 -6.83
CA LEU A 125 -8.24 18.24 -5.75
C LEU A 125 -7.26 19.38 -6.10
N SER A 126 -7.28 19.86 -7.35
CA SER A 126 -6.36 20.85 -7.91
C SER A 126 -6.22 22.11 -7.05
N SER A 127 -7.33 22.68 -6.55
CA SER A 127 -7.29 23.88 -5.70
C SER A 127 -6.51 23.65 -4.39
N CYS A 128 -6.71 22.49 -3.77
CA CYS A 128 -5.98 22.11 -2.55
C CYS A 128 -4.49 21.88 -2.87
N ALA A 129 -4.21 21.17 -3.97
CA ALA A 129 -2.87 20.88 -4.44
C ALA A 129 -2.06 22.15 -4.75
N VAL A 130 -2.64 23.10 -5.49
CA VAL A 130 -2.00 24.37 -5.85
C VAL A 130 -1.70 25.20 -4.61
N GLN A 131 -2.64 25.32 -3.68
CA GLN A 131 -2.41 26.05 -2.43
C GLN A 131 -1.27 25.42 -1.60
N GLY A 132 -1.25 24.08 -1.49
CA GLY A 132 -0.18 23.37 -0.80
C GLY A 132 1.18 23.51 -1.49
N ALA A 133 1.21 23.36 -2.82
CA ALA A 133 2.40 23.52 -3.64
C ALA A 133 2.98 24.94 -3.54
N GLN A 134 2.15 25.98 -3.65
CA GLN A 134 2.55 27.37 -3.50
C GLN A 134 3.11 27.67 -2.11
N ALA A 135 2.47 27.16 -1.06
CA ALA A 135 2.97 27.30 0.30
C ALA A 135 4.30 26.55 0.52
N ALA A 136 4.59 25.52 -0.26
CA ALA A 136 5.89 24.83 -0.29
C ALA A 136 6.95 25.52 -1.16
N GLY A 137 6.59 26.55 -1.92
CA GLY A 137 7.50 27.28 -2.82
C GLY A 137 7.52 26.79 -4.27
N LEU A 138 6.57 25.93 -4.67
CA LEU A 138 6.39 25.50 -6.06
C LEU A 138 5.46 26.45 -6.82
N PHE A 139 5.57 26.45 -8.15
CA PHE A 139 4.70 27.22 -9.03
C PHE A 139 3.46 26.42 -9.43
N ALA A 140 2.41 27.09 -9.90
CA ALA A 140 1.21 26.41 -10.41
C ALA A 140 1.53 25.48 -11.60
N ALA A 141 2.54 25.79 -12.40
CA ALA A 141 3.01 24.96 -13.50
C ALA A 141 3.67 23.64 -13.06
N ASP A 142 4.03 23.53 -11.77
CA ASP A 142 4.55 22.30 -11.15
C ASP A 142 3.41 21.39 -10.66
N VAL A 143 2.15 21.79 -10.86
CA VAL A 143 0.97 20.96 -10.61
C VAL A 143 0.41 20.46 -11.95
N VAL A 144 0.31 19.14 -12.08
CA VAL A 144 -0.14 18.46 -13.30
C VAL A 144 -1.42 17.69 -13.00
N LEU A 145 -2.43 17.87 -13.86
CA LEU A 145 -3.69 17.14 -13.73
C LEU A 145 -3.58 15.78 -14.42
N ILE A 146 -3.99 14.71 -13.74
CA ILE A 146 -3.90 13.34 -14.26
C ILE A 146 -5.20 12.87 -14.91
N ASP A 147 -6.31 13.56 -14.66
CA ASP A 147 -7.57 13.34 -15.36
C ASP A 147 -7.62 14.14 -16.67
N SER A 148 -8.59 13.81 -17.53
CA SER A 148 -8.76 14.41 -18.85
C SER A 148 -9.21 15.87 -18.82
N VAL A 149 -9.37 16.48 -17.63
CA VAL A 149 -9.82 17.85 -17.47
C VAL A 149 -8.61 18.78 -17.57
N VAL A 150 -8.51 19.48 -18.69
CA VAL A 150 -7.55 20.57 -18.90
C VAL A 150 -8.28 21.88 -18.55
N ASP A 151 -7.69 22.71 -17.68
CA ASP A 151 -8.08 24.12 -17.57
C ASP A 151 -6.95 25.00 -18.16
N ASP A 152 -7.21 26.30 -18.38
CA ASP A 152 -6.23 27.22 -18.99
C ASP A 152 -4.91 27.33 -18.20
N ARG A 153 -4.83 26.77 -16.99
CA ARG A 153 -3.71 26.91 -16.06
C ARG A 153 -2.91 25.63 -15.85
N HIS A 154 -3.45 24.47 -16.22
CA HIS A 154 -2.81 23.17 -15.97
C HIS A 154 -2.81 22.28 -17.20
N VAL A 155 -1.73 21.51 -17.35
CA VAL A 155 -1.61 20.50 -18.39
C VAL A 155 -2.23 19.19 -17.88
N GLY A 156 -3.18 18.63 -18.63
CA GLY A 156 -3.71 17.28 -18.37
C GLY A 156 -2.73 16.19 -18.81
N LEU A 157 -2.94 14.95 -18.34
CA LEU A 157 -2.03 13.82 -18.60
C LEU A 157 -1.71 13.60 -20.10
N PRO A 158 -2.68 13.65 -21.04
CA PRO A 158 -2.38 13.51 -22.45
C PRO A 158 -1.46 14.61 -22.98
N GLY A 159 -1.66 15.86 -22.53
CA GLY A 159 -0.81 16.98 -22.88
C GLY A 159 0.60 16.86 -22.28
N PHE A 160 0.70 16.35 -21.05
CA PHE A 160 1.96 16.09 -20.38
C PHE A 160 2.80 15.07 -21.15
N ILE A 161 2.16 13.98 -21.60
CA ILE A 161 2.79 12.93 -22.41
C ILE A 161 3.15 13.46 -23.81
N ALA A 162 2.25 14.21 -24.46
CA ALA A 162 2.48 14.74 -25.81
C ALA A 162 3.68 15.71 -25.86
N LEU A 163 3.86 16.54 -24.83
CA LEU A 163 5.03 17.43 -24.71
C LEU A 163 6.34 16.64 -24.69
N ALA A 164 6.36 15.45 -24.08
CA ALA A 164 7.52 14.56 -24.04
C ALA A 164 7.87 14.00 -25.42
N CYS A 165 6.85 13.51 -26.15
CA CYS A 165 7.02 13.01 -27.51
C CYS A 165 7.57 14.08 -28.45
N ALA A 166 7.11 15.33 -28.30
CA ALA A 166 7.57 16.45 -29.11
C ALA A 166 9.01 16.89 -28.78
N SER A 167 9.48 16.65 -27.55
CA SER A 167 10.84 17.00 -27.11
C SER A 167 11.87 15.88 -27.31
N GLY A 168 11.45 14.72 -27.84
CA GLY A 168 12.33 13.58 -28.10
C GLY A 168 12.90 12.96 -26.82
N GLY A 169 12.18 13.08 -25.70
CA GLY A 169 12.63 12.59 -24.40
C GLY A 169 12.75 11.06 -24.41
N ASP A 170 13.99 10.56 -24.38
CA ASP A 170 14.24 9.14 -24.12
C ASP A 170 13.82 8.82 -22.68
N VAL A 171 13.16 7.67 -22.49
CA VAL A 171 12.85 7.17 -21.14
C VAL A 171 14.18 6.93 -20.42
N PRO A 172 14.43 7.53 -19.23
CA PRO A 172 15.72 7.40 -18.54
C PRO A 172 16.17 5.94 -18.37
N ALA A 173 17.48 5.72 -18.29
CA ALA A 173 18.03 4.38 -18.06
C ALA A 173 17.60 3.81 -16.69
N VAL A 174 17.62 2.48 -16.61
CA VAL A 174 17.16 1.66 -15.47
C VAL A 174 17.81 2.09 -14.15
N VAL A 175 17.06 1.97 -13.05
CA VAL A 175 17.57 2.12 -11.69
C VAL A 175 18.77 1.19 -11.48
N ALA A 176 19.95 1.76 -11.29
CA ALA A 176 21.21 1.00 -11.31
C ALA A 176 21.41 0.12 -10.06
N ASP A 177 20.90 0.56 -8.91
CA ASP A 177 20.95 -0.19 -7.65
C ASP A 177 19.57 -0.13 -6.96
N PRO A 178 18.68 -1.11 -7.21
CA PRO A 178 17.36 -1.17 -6.58
C PRO A 178 17.40 -1.27 -5.05
N GLY A 179 18.53 -1.71 -4.47
CA GLY A 179 18.71 -1.87 -3.04
C GLY A 179 18.92 -0.55 -2.30
N SER A 180 19.55 0.44 -2.93
CA SER A 180 19.80 1.76 -2.34
C SER A 180 18.89 2.86 -2.90
N HIS A 181 18.32 2.66 -4.08
CA HIS A 181 17.49 3.66 -4.74
C HIS A 181 16.08 3.71 -4.16
N LEU A 182 15.65 4.89 -3.71
CA LEU A 182 14.32 5.10 -3.13
C LEU A 182 13.23 5.04 -4.21
N ALA A 183 12.30 4.10 -4.03
CA ALA A 183 11.09 4.03 -4.82
C ALA A 183 10.01 4.96 -4.24
N ALA A 184 9.77 4.86 -2.93
CA ALA A 184 8.68 5.58 -2.29
C ALA A 184 9.08 6.23 -0.95
N LEU A 185 8.47 7.38 -0.69
CA LEU A 185 8.42 8.03 0.61
C LEU A 185 6.99 7.97 1.12
N SER A 186 6.72 7.05 2.04
CA SER A 186 5.39 6.92 2.64
C SER A 186 5.30 7.74 3.92
N TYR A 187 4.41 8.73 3.96
CA TYR A 187 4.16 9.50 5.17
C TYR A 187 3.06 8.83 5.99
N ALA A 188 3.48 8.20 7.08
CA ALA A 188 2.56 7.66 8.06
C ALA A 188 2.33 8.69 9.17
N SER A 189 1.07 8.81 9.63
CA SER A 189 0.77 9.57 10.83
C SER A 189 1.38 8.85 12.05
N GLY A 190 2.53 9.33 12.51
CA GLY A 190 3.17 8.80 13.71
C GLY A 190 2.29 9.00 14.95
N THR A 191 2.35 8.07 15.90
CA THR A 191 1.60 8.16 17.16
C THR A 191 2.10 9.25 18.10
N THR A 192 3.30 9.79 17.86
CA THR A 192 3.96 10.82 18.69
C THR A 192 4.89 11.69 17.84
N GLY A 193 4.35 12.68 17.12
CA GLY A 193 5.15 13.68 16.39
C GLY A 193 4.59 14.01 14.99
N PRO A 194 5.22 14.95 14.27
CA PRO A 194 4.91 15.20 12.86
C PRO A 194 5.14 13.93 12.03
N ALA A 195 4.35 13.75 10.97
CA ALA A 195 4.48 12.62 10.05
C ALA A 195 5.90 12.60 9.45
N ARG A 196 6.51 11.42 9.38
CA ARG A 196 7.86 11.23 8.84
C ARG A 196 7.80 10.43 7.55
N GLY A 197 8.64 10.79 6.59
CA GLY A 197 8.80 10.01 5.37
C GLY A 197 9.51 8.69 5.64
N VAL A 198 8.78 7.58 5.55
CA VAL A 198 9.36 6.22 5.55
C VAL A 198 10.05 5.99 4.22
N MET A 199 11.37 5.78 4.24
CA MET A 199 12.19 5.56 3.06
C MET A 199 12.11 4.10 2.59
N LEU A 200 11.42 3.87 1.48
CA LEU A 200 11.27 2.54 0.86
C LEU A 200 12.04 2.46 -0.44
N THR A 201 12.94 1.50 -0.54
CA THR A 201 13.73 1.24 -1.76
C THR A 201 12.93 0.38 -2.74
N HIS A 202 13.38 0.31 -4.00
CA HIS A 202 12.77 -0.62 -4.96
C HIS A 202 12.84 -2.06 -4.45
N ARG A 203 13.98 -2.47 -3.87
CA ARG A 203 14.15 -3.81 -3.29
C ARG A 203 13.20 -4.07 -2.13
N ASN A 204 12.89 -3.07 -1.29
CA ASN A 204 11.91 -3.24 -0.22
C ASN A 204 10.52 -3.59 -0.76
N LEU A 205 10.06 -2.86 -1.78
CA LEU A 205 8.75 -3.09 -2.39
C LEU A 205 8.71 -4.41 -3.17
N VAL A 206 9.74 -4.71 -3.97
CA VAL A 206 9.84 -5.99 -4.71
C VAL A 206 9.83 -7.19 -3.75
N ALA A 207 10.61 -7.12 -2.67
CA ALA A 207 10.62 -8.16 -1.64
C ALA A 207 9.22 -8.38 -1.06
N ASN A 208 8.51 -7.31 -0.73
CA ASN A 208 7.17 -7.45 -0.14
C ASN A 208 6.13 -7.97 -1.13
N VAL A 209 6.21 -7.61 -2.42
CA VAL A 209 5.34 -8.20 -3.44
C VAL A 209 5.61 -9.71 -3.55
N CYS A 210 6.87 -10.16 -3.62
CA CYS A 210 7.20 -11.60 -3.66
C CYS A 210 6.66 -12.35 -2.43
N GLN A 211 6.79 -11.75 -1.25
CA GLN A 211 6.24 -12.28 0.00
C GLN A 211 4.71 -12.37 -0.05
N ILE A 212 4.03 -11.33 -0.54
CA ILE A 212 2.58 -11.27 -0.66
C ILE A 212 2.05 -12.33 -1.64
N GLU A 213 2.72 -12.53 -2.78
CA GLU A 213 2.32 -13.54 -3.77
C GLU A 213 2.23 -14.95 -3.14
N GLU A 214 3.22 -15.32 -2.33
CA GLU A 214 3.22 -16.63 -1.65
C GLU A 214 2.12 -16.72 -0.58
N MET A 215 1.91 -15.65 0.19
CA MET A 215 0.93 -15.65 1.28
C MET A 215 -0.51 -15.60 0.80
N MET A 216 -0.81 -14.75 -0.18
CA MET A 216 -2.18 -14.39 -0.55
C MET A 216 -2.68 -15.10 -1.81
N ARG A 217 -1.78 -15.63 -2.65
CA ARG A 217 -2.10 -16.42 -3.85
C ARG A 217 -3.16 -15.80 -4.77
N LEU A 218 -3.07 -14.49 -4.99
CA LEU A 218 -3.81 -13.85 -6.07
C LEU A 218 -3.36 -14.44 -7.42
N ASP A 219 -4.26 -14.52 -8.38
CA ASP A 219 -3.94 -14.93 -9.74
C ASP A 219 -4.55 -14.01 -10.79
N ARG A 220 -4.24 -14.28 -12.06
CA ARG A 220 -4.63 -13.43 -13.18
C ARG A 220 -6.15 -13.33 -13.37
N HIS A 221 -6.91 -14.32 -12.92
CA HIS A 221 -8.36 -14.38 -13.01
C HIS A 221 -9.02 -13.57 -11.89
N ASP A 222 -8.24 -13.11 -10.91
CA ASP A 222 -8.78 -12.27 -9.85
C ASP A 222 -9.22 -10.91 -10.33
N ARG A 223 -10.34 -10.46 -9.75
CA ARG A 223 -10.95 -9.16 -9.96
C ARG A 223 -11.12 -8.50 -8.60
N VAL A 224 -10.46 -7.37 -8.43
CA VAL A 224 -10.21 -6.78 -7.11
C VAL A 224 -10.78 -5.36 -7.05
N PRO A 225 -11.78 -5.07 -6.20
CA PRO A 225 -12.29 -3.72 -6.04
C PRO A 225 -11.30 -2.90 -5.22
N ALA A 226 -10.72 -1.90 -5.86
CA ALA A 226 -9.68 -1.07 -5.28
C ALA A 226 -10.27 0.14 -4.55
N VAL A 227 -10.82 -0.11 -3.35
CA VAL A 227 -11.43 0.91 -2.48
C VAL A 227 -10.54 1.36 -1.32
N LEU A 228 -9.46 0.63 -1.02
CA LEU A 228 -8.45 1.08 -0.06
C LEU A 228 -7.49 2.05 -0.76
N PRO A 229 -7.14 3.20 -0.17
CA PRO A 229 -6.39 4.23 -0.89
C PRO A 229 -4.99 3.75 -1.29
N PHE A 230 -4.65 3.89 -2.56
CA PHE A 230 -3.32 3.62 -3.11
C PHE A 230 -2.24 4.54 -2.53
N SER A 231 -2.63 5.63 -1.85
CA SER A 231 -1.70 6.53 -1.16
C SER A 231 -1.06 5.93 0.10
N HIS A 232 -1.56 4.80 0.60
CA HIS A 232 -1.04 4.11 1.78
C HIS A 232 -0.38 2.79 1.39
N GLY A 233 0.59 2.30 2.19
CA GLY A 233 1.30 1.05 1.90
C GLY A 233 0.40 -0.17 1.65
N TYR A 234 -0.76 -0.25 2.32
CA TYR A 234 -1.74 -1.32 2.06
C TYR A 234 -2.32 -1.21 0.64
N GLY A 235 -2.78 -0.03 0.23
CA GLY A 235 -3.29 0.18 -1.12
C GLY A 235 -2.19 0.09 -2.19
N MET A 236 -1.02 0.66 -1.93
CA MET A 236 0.09 0.71 -2.89
C MET A 236 0.69 -0.66 -3.15
N THR A 237 1.15 -1.37 -2.11
CA THR A 237 1.87 -2.63 -2.32
C THR A 237 0.92 -3.81 -2.47
N VAL A 238 -0.04 -3.97 -1.57
CA VAL A 238 -0.87 -5.19 -1.52
C VAL A 238 -1.96 -5.15 -2.56
N LEU A 239 -2.71 -4.06 -2.64
CA LEU A 239 -3.84 -3.94 -3.55
C LEU A 239 -3.38 -3.65 -4.98
N LEU A 240 -2.49 -2.68 -5.18
CA LEU A 240 -2.04 -2.28 -6.52
C LEU A 240 -0.90 -3.17 -7.04
N ASN A 241 0.28 -3.12 -6.42
CA ASN A 241 1.47 -3.76 -6.99
C ASN A 241 1.36 -5.29 -7.06
N ALA A 242 0.86 -5.95 -6.01
CA ALA A 242 0.72 -7.40 -6.01
C ALA A 242 -0.33 -7.89 -7.02
N ALA A 243 -1.46 -7.18 -7.17
CA ALA A 243 -2.45 -7.51 -8.20
C ALA A 243 -1.88 -7.36 -9.61
N LEU A 244 -1.15 -6.26 -9.88
CA LEU A 244 -0.50 -6.03 -11.18
C LEU A 244 0.57 -7.09 -11.50
N ARG A 245 1.34 -7.52 -10.48
CA ARG A 245 2.32 -8.60 -10.64
C ARG A 245 1.67 -9.90 -11.10
N ARG A 246 0.48 -10.19 -10.57
CA ARG A 246 -0.31 -11.40 -10.86
C ARG A 246 -1.19 -11.30 -12.09
N ARG A 247 -1.18 -10.17 -12.82
CA ARG A 247 -2.04 -9.92 -13.99
C ARG A 247 -3.55 -9.89 -13.66
N ALA A 248 -3.89 -9.63 -12.40
CA ALA A 248 -5.26 -9.46 -11.95
C ALA A 248 -5.86 -8.15 -12.48
N THR A 249 -7.18 -8.01 -12.41
CA THR A 249 -7.88 -6.80 -12.81
C THR A 249 -8.30 -6.00 -11.58
N LEU A 250 -7.94 -4.72 -11.54
CA LEU A 250 -8.30 -3.79 -10.46
C LEU A 250 -9.48 -2.92 -10.88
N ILE A 251 -10.54 -2.88 -10.07
CA ILE A 251 -11.68 -2.00 -10.30
C ILE A 251 -11.56 -0.80 -9.37
N THR A 252 -11.04 0.32 -9.88
CA THR A 252 -10.70 1.50 -9.08
C THR A 252 -11.92 2.34 -8.74
N ARG A 253 -11.97 2.85 -7.51
CA ARG A 253 -12.97 3.83 -7.09
C ARG A 253 -12.35 4.87 -6.17
N ALA A 254 -12.80 6.12 -6.29
CA ALA A 254 -12.20 7.22 -5.56
C ALA A 254 -12.30 7.10 -4.02
N GLY A 255 -13.28 6.34 -3.53
CA GLY A 255 -13.42 6.06 -2.10
C GLY A 255 -14.48 5.00 -1.81
N PHE A 256 -14.61 4.66 -0.53
CA PHE A 256 -15.58 3.67 -0.07
C PHE A 256 -16.96 4.29 0.19
N GLU A 257 -17.97 3.76 -0.48
CA GLU A 257 -19.38 3.89 -0.15
C GLU A 257 -19.98 2.48 -0.32
N LEU A 258 -20.76 2.02 0.67
CA LEU A 258 -21.16 0.62 0.75
C LEU A 258 -21.97 0.18 -0.47
N SER A 259 -22.97 0.95 -0.89
CA SER A 259 -23.86 0.59 -1.99
C SER A 259 -23.10 0.47 -3.30
N ALA A 260 -22.23 1.44 -3.58
CA ALA A 260 -21.37 1.44 -4.76
C ALA A 260 -20.30 0.34 -4.70
N PHE A 261 -19.75 0.05 -3.51
CA PHE A 261 -18.83 -1.07 -3.32
C PHE A 261 -19.51 -2.41 -3.63
N LEU A 262 -20.69 -2.67 -3.07
CA LEU A 262 -21.45 -3.90 -3.31
C LEU A 262 -21.85 -4.03 -4.79
N ARG A 263 -22.30 -2.93 -5.40
CA ARG A 263 -22.57 -2.87 -6.84
C ARG A 263 -21.33 -3.22 -7.66
N THR A 264 -20.17 -2.67 -7.30
CA THR A 264 -18.91 -2.96 -8.00
C THR A 264 -18.54 -4.43 -7.90
N VAL A 265 -18.68 -5.02 -6.71
CA VAL A 265 -18.40 -6.45 -6.50
C VAL A 265 -19.34 -7.31 -7.34
N SER A 266 -20.62 -6.96 -7.39
CA SER A 266 -21.64 -7.69 -8.15
C SER A 266 -21.48 -7.52 -9.67
N ASP A 267 -21.47 -6.28 -10.17
CA ASP A 267 -21.46 -5.97 -11.60
C ASP A 267 -20.16 -6.42 -12.28
N PHE A 268 -19.05 -6.36 -11.55
CA PHE A 268 -17.74 -6.81 -12.04
C PHE A 268 -17.34 -8.16 -11.48
N GLU A 269 -18.23 -8.95 -10.88
CA GLU A 269 -17.94 -10.31 -10.37
C GLU A 269 -16.59 -10.39 -9.64
N CYS A 270 -16.36 -9.49 -8.69
CA CYS A 270 -15.08 -9.40 -7.99
C CYS A 270 -14.85 -10.64 -7.12
N THR A 271 -13.64 -11.19 -7.16
CA THR A 271 -13.30 -12.49 -6.58
C THR A 271 -12.53 -12.38 -5.26
N TYR A 272 -11.72 -11.31 -5.14
CA TYR A 272 -10.82 -11.10 -4.01
C TYR A 272 -11.02 -9.71 -3.44
N LEU A 273 -11.38 -9.62 -2.15
CA LEU A 273 -11.64 -8.34 -1.48
C LEU A 273 -10.54 -8.02 -0.48
N PHE A 274 -9.86 -6.88 -0.66
CA PHE A 274 -9.03 -6.30 0.38
C PHE A 274 -9.83 -5.26 1.16
N ILE A 275 -9.95 -5.45 2.47
CA ILE A 275 -10.81 -4.62 3.30
C ILE A 275 -10.12 -4.16 4.60
N ALA A 276 -10.64 -3.07 5.16
CA ALA A 276 -10.37 -2.66 6.54
C ALA A 276 -11.48 -3.19 7.48
N PRO A 277 -11.26 -3.23 8.81
CA PRO A 277 -12.27 -3.74 9.75
C PRO A 277 -13.62 -3.03 9.69
N SER A 278 -13.66 -1.73 9.35
CA SER A 278 -14.91 -0.99 9.16
C SER A 278 -15.78 -1.56 8.04
N ILE A 279 -15.17 -1.98 6.93
CA ILE A 279 -15.85 -2.64 5.82
C ILE A 279 -16.29 -4.06 6.23
N ALA A 280 -15.48 -4.77 7.04
CA ALA A 280 -15.87 -6.07 7.59
C ALA A 280 -17.13 -5.98 8.46
N VAL A 281 -17.26 -4.92 9.28
CA VAL A 281 -18.49 -4.63 10.04
C VAL A 281 -19.68 -4.43 9.10
N ALA A 282 -19.52 -3.61 8.05
CA ALA A 282 -20.57 -3.35 7.09
C ALA A 282 -21.01 -4.64 6.37
N LEU A 283 -20.06 -5.44 5.90
CA LEU A 283 -20.31 -6.73 5.25
C LEU A 283 -21.02 -7.73 6.18
N ALA A 284 -20.65 -7.77 7.47
CA ALA A 284 -21.24 -8.72 8.40
C ALA A 284 -22.65 -8.32 8.88
N ARG A 285 -22.98 -7.03 8.92
CA ARG A 285 -24.16 -6.54 9.66
C ARG A 285 -25.17 -5.76 8.84
N ASN A 286 -24.78 -5.16 7.73
CA ASN A 286 -25.69 -4.30 6.96
C ASN A 286 -26.61 -5.16 6.08
N PRO A 287 -27.95 -5.00 6.14
CA PRO A 287 -28.89 -5.80 5.33
C PRO A 287 -28.75 -5.55 3.83
N LEU A 288 -28.24 -4.39 3.41
CA LEU A 288 -28.02 -4.05 2.00
C LEU A 288 -27.13 -5.07 1.28
N VAL A 289 -26.25 -5.76 2.01
CA VAL A 289 -25.37 -6.81 1.47
C VAL A 289 -26.19 -7.95 0.85
N ASP A 290 -27.37 -8.27 1.39
CA ASP A 290 -28.21 -9.36 0.88
C ASP A 290 -28.97 -8.98 -0.41
N GLU A 291 -28.88 -7.72 -0.85
CA GLU A 291 -29.50 -7.22 -2.09
C GLU A 291 -28.58 -7.37 -3.32
N TYR A 292 -27.33 -7.80 -3.14
CA TYR A 292 -26.34 -7.94 -4.21
C TYR A 292 -25.84 -9.38 -4.32
N ASP A 293 -25.49 -9.79 -5.54
CA ASP A 293 -24.84 -11.08 -5.77
C ASP A 293 -23.32 -10.94 -5.53
N LEU A 294 -22.84 -11.57 -4.46
CA LEU A 294 -21.43 -11.57 -4.07
C LEU A 294 -20.82 -12.97 -4.16
N SER A 295 -21.50 -13.91 -4.84
CA SER A 295 -21.10 -15.33 -4.90
C SER A 295 -19.79 -15.59 -5.63
N SER A 296 -19.29 -14.61 -6.40
CA SER A 296 -17.97 -14.64 -7.04
C SER A 296 -16.82 -14.50 -6.05
N VAL A 297 -17.07 -13.95 -4.85
CA VAL A 297 -16.04 -13.70 -3.84
C VAL A 297 -15.58 -15.01 -3.19
N HIS A 298 -14.35 -15.44 -3.46
CA HIS A 298 -13.77 -16.60 -2.77
C HIS A 298 -12.89 -16.21 -1.58
N THR A 299 -12.36 -14.97 -1.54
CA THR A 299 -11.45 -14.55 -0.47
C THR A 299 -11.61 -13.09 -0.07
N VAL A 300 -11.56 -12.85 1.23
CA VAL A 300 -11.57 -11.54 1.88
C VAL A 300 -10.33 -11.42 2.76
N ALA A 301 -9.39 -10.58 2.37
CA ALA A 301 -8.22 -10.25 3.16
C ALA A 301 -8.47 -8.96 3.96
N CYS A 302 -8.22 -9.01 5.26
CA CYS A 302 -8.33 -7.87 6.16
C CYS A 302 -6.99 -7.56 6.83
N GLY A 303 -6.72 -6.28 7.03
CA GLY A 303 -5.50 -5.78 7.67
C GLY A 303 -5.69 -4.35 8.16
N SER A 304 -4.58 -3.65 8.41
CA SER A 304 -4.50 -2.25 8.90
C SER A 304 -4.96 -1.95 10.33
N ALA A 305 -5.83 -2.78 10.90
CA ALA A 305 -6.28 -2.66 12.28
C ALA A 305 -6.80 -4.01 12.80
N PRO A 306 -6.91 -4.19 14.14
CA PRO A 306 -7.41 -5.43 14.71
C PRO A 306 -8.82 -5.80 14.23
N LEU A 307 -8.98 -7.04 13.76
CA LEU A 307 -10.28 -7.63 13.42
C LEU A 307 -10.57 -8.78 14.40
N PRO A 308 -11.64 -8.73 15.21
CA PRO A 308 -12.04 -9.85 16.04
C PRO A 308 -12.40 -11.07 15.19
N GLY A 309 -11.94 -12.26 15.57
CA GLY A 309 -12.19 -13.50 14.83
C GLY A 309 -13.68 -13.83 14.75
N ALA A 310 -14.49 -13.43 15.74
CA ALA A 310 -15.95 -13.57 15.66
C ALA A 310 -16.57 -12.78 14.50
N LEU A 311 -16.05 -11.57 14.22
CA LEU A 311 -16.49 -10.75 13.11
C LEU A 311 -15.98 -11.32 11.78
N ALA A 312 -14.72 -11.75 11.72
CA ALA A 312 -14.15 -12.44 10.57
C ALA A 312 -14.98 -13.68 10.18
N ARG A 313 -15.32 -14.53 11.16
CA ARG A 313 -16.18 -15.71 10.98
C ARG A 313 -17.60 -15.33 10.53
N ALA A 314 -18.12 -14.17 10.92
CA ALA A 314 -19.44 -13.70 10.46
C ALA A 314 -19.41 -13.30 8.98
N VAL A 315 -18.37 -12.59 8.53
CA VAL A 315 -18.17 -12.27 7.10
C VAL A 315 -18.00 -13.56 6.29
N ALA A 316 -17.11 -14.46 6.74
CA ALA A 316 -16.85 -15.73 6.07
C ALA A 316 -18.13 -16.53 5.84
N ARG A 317 -18.98 -16.67 6.86
CA ARG A 317 -20.26 -17.38 6.76
C ARG A 317 -21.28 -16.68 5.86
N ARG A 318 -21.34 -15.35 5.89
CA ARG A 318 -22.36 -14.61 5.13
C ARG A 318 -22.06 -14.63 3.63
N LEU A 319 -20.79 -14.52 3.26
CA LEU A 319 -20.34 -14.47 1.86
C LEU A 319 -19.89 -15.84 1.31
N ASP A 320 -19.91 -16.89 2.14
CA ASP A 320 -19.37 -18.22 1.82
C ASP A 320 -17.93 -18.18 1.26
N CYS A 321 -17.06 -17.44 1.95
CA CYS A 321 -15.70 -17.16 1.49
C CYS A 321 -14.65 -17.40 2.57
N ARG A 322 -13.38 -17.43 2.16
CA ARG A 322 -12.23 -17.46 3.08
C ARG A 322 -11.94 -16.05 3.59
N VAL A 323 -11.88 -15.87 4.90
CA VAL A 323 -11.34 -14.63 5.50
C VAL A 323 -9.89 -14.85 5.91
N ARG A 324 -9.01 -13.90 5.60
CA ARG A 324 -7.59 -13.91 5.96
C ARG A 324 -7.21 -12.61 6.65
N GLN A 325 -6.45 -12.71 7.73
CA GLN A 325 -5.91 -11.55 8.42
C GLN A 325 -4.44 -11.34 8.04
N SER A 326 -3.99 -10.10 8.15
CA SER A 326 -2.59 -9.74 7.96
C SER A 326 -2.18 -8.58 8.86
N HIS A 327 -0.89 -8.52 9.16
CA HIS A 327 -0.29 -7.48 9.98
C HIS A 327 0.92 -6.87 9.28
N GLY A 328 1.08 -5.57 9.47
CA GLY A 328 2.08 -4.80 8.79
C GLY A 328 2.11 -3.36 9.24
N LEU A 329 3.24 -2.72 8.99
CA LEU A 329 3.48 -1.31 9.20
C LEU A 329 3.96 -0.68 7.89
N PRO A 330 3.80 0.63 7.70
CA PRO A 330 4.46 1.34 6.60
C PRO A 330 5.95 1.02 6.49
N GLU A 331 6.63 0.85 7.63
CA GLU A 331 8.04 0.50 7.75
C GLU A 331 8.39 -0.94 7.31
N THR A 332 7.41 -1.80 7.03
CA THR A 332 7.58 -3.17 6.51
C THR A 332 7.00 -3.37 5.09
N SER A 333 6.71 -2.27 4.40
CA SER A 333 6.35 -2.18 2.98
C SER A 333 5.07 -2.84 2.38
N PRO A 334 3.96 -3.16 3.08
CA PRO A 334 3.71 -3.09 4.50
C PRO A 334 3.69 -4.45 5.21
N ILE A 335 3.58 -5.59 4.52
CA ILE A 335 3.19 -6.85 5.18
C ILE A 335 4.39 -7.49 5.90
N SER A 336 4.19 -7.86 7.17
CA SER A 336 5.15 -8.65 7.96
C SER A 336 4.61 -10.03 8.32
N HIS A 337 3.29 -10.15 8.48
CA HIS A 337 2.60 -11.40 8.80
C HIS A 337 1.31 -11.50 8.00
N ALA A 338 0.93 -12.71 7.63
CA ALA A 338 -0.39 -12.99 7.06
C ALA A 338 -0.84 -14.42 7.36
N ILE A 339 -2.14 -14.66 7.34
CA ILE A 339 -2.70 -16.00 7.25
C ILE A 339 -2.58 -16.45 5.79
N PRO A 340 -1.86 -17.56 5.48
CA PRO A 340 -1.76 -18.04 4.11
C PRO A 340 -3.13 -18.37 3.50
N ALA A 341 -3.29 -18.12 2.20
CA ALA A 341 -4.55 -18.30 1.49
C ALA A 341 -5.13 -19.72 1.62
N GLU A 342 -4.28 -20.74 1.73
CA GLU A 342 -4.67 -22.15 1.83
C GLU A 342 -4.77 -22.69 3.26
N SER A 343 -4.48 -21.89 4.27
CA SER A 343 -4.56 -22.31 5.67
C SER A 343 -5.95 -22.06 6.26
N ASP A 344 -6.69 -23.14 6.50
CA ASP A 344 -8.03 -23.12 7.11
C ASP A 344 -8.00 -23.47 8.63
N ASP A 345 -6.85 -23.89 9.16
CA ASP A 345 -6.64 -24.31 10.56
C ASP A 345 -5.98 -23.23 11.44
N ILE A 346 -5.80 -22.03 10.91
CA ILE A 346 -5.26 -20.88 11.64
C ILE A 346 -6.42 -20.08 12.23
N ASP A 347 -6.30 -19.72 13.50
CA ASP A 347 -7.33 -18.94 14.18
C ASP A 347 -7.43 -17.55 13.55
N LEU A 348 -8.67 -17.16 13.21
CA LEU A 348 -9.01 -15.83 12.72
C LEU A 348 -8.94 -14.76 13.81
N ASP A 349 -8.54 -15.07 15.04
CA ASP A 349 -8.11 -14.08 16.04
C ASP A 349 -6.59 -13.76 15.94
N SER A 350 -5.85 -14.47 15.08
CA SER A 350 -4.42 -14.26 14.82
C SER A 350 -4.15 -13.45 13.54
N VAL A 351 -2.88 -13.06 13.33
CA VAL A 351 -2.41 -12.42 12.09
C VAL A 351 -1.60 -13.38 11.21
N GLY A 352 -1.56 -14.66 11.60
CA GLY A 352 -0.92 -15.74 10.85
C GLY A 352 0.59 -15.83 11.05
N PHE A 353 1.30 -16.26 10.02
CA PHE A 353 2.74 -16.49 10.07
C PHE A 353 3.53 -15.27 9.61
N THR A 354 4.76 -15.16 10.11
CA THR A 354 5.78 -14.29 9.51
C THR A 354 5.96 -14.64 8.03
N VAL A 355 6.00 -13.63 7.17
CA VAL A 355 6.16 -13.84 5.71
C VAL A 355 7.55 -14.38 5.36
N PRO A 356 7.72 -15.03 4.17
CA PRO A 356 9.02 -15.55 3.73
C PRO A 356 10.17 -14.53 3.79
N ASN A 357 11.41 -15.01 3.96
CA ASN A 357 12.62 -14.18 4.03
C ASN A 357 12.66 -13.17 5.20
N MET A 358 11.69 -13.22 6.12
CA MET A 358 11.70 -12.44 7.36
C MET A 358 11.97 -13.32 8.58
N GLU A 359 12.48 -12.70 9.62
CA GLU A 359 12.59 -13.27 10.95
C GLU A 359 12.14 -12.27 12.01
N CYS A 360 11.61 -12.81 13.10
CA CYS A 360 11.00 -12.03 14.16
C CYS A 360 11.60 -12.40 15.52
N ARG A 361 11.53 -11.47 16.47
CA ARG A 361 11.80 -11.70 17.89
C ARG A 361 10.60 -11.21 18.68
N LEU A 362 10.31 -11.88 19.80
CA LEU A 362 9.50 -11.31 20.87
C LEU A 362 10.45 -10.87 21.96
N VAL A 363 10.38 -9.60 22.37
CA VAL A 363 11.27 -9.02 23.39
C VAL A 363 10.43 -8.55 24.56
N ASP A 364 10.76 -8.97 25.78
CA ASP A 364 10.10 -8.45 26.98
C ASP A 364 10.45 -6.96 27.14
N PRO A 365 9.46 -6.04 27.10
CA PRO A 365 9.71 -4.61 27.16
C PRO A 365 10.26 -4.13 28.51
N GLN A 366 10.14 -4.93 29.57
CA GLN A 366 10.66 -4.59 30.91
C GLN A 366 12.12 -5.01 31.08
N THR A 367 12.48 -6.18 30.56
CA THR A 367 13.81 -6.78 30.79
C THR A 367 14.74 -6.65 29.58
N GLY A 368 14.19 -6.44 28.38
CA GLY A 368 14.93 -6.48 27.12
C GLY A 368 15.36 -7.89 26.70
N ALA A 369 14.90 -8.92 27.41
CA ALA A 369 15.22 -10.31 27.11
C ALA A 369 14.33 -10.86 25.99
N ASP A 370 14.89 -11.73 25.16
CA ASP A 370 14.09 -12.47 24.19
C ASP A 370 13.15 -13.45 24.87
N ILE A 371 11.94 -13.57 24.33
CA ILE A 371 10.95 -14.60 24.65
C ILE A 371 11.01 -15.62 23.51
N ASP A 372 11.46 -16.82 23.83
CA ASP A 372 11.55 -17.90 22.84
C ASP A 372 10.15 -18.46 22.51
N PRO A 373 9.92 -18.88 21.25
CA PRO A 373 8.71 -19.63 20.90
C PRO A 373 8.59 -20.89 21.75
N PRO A 374 7.40 -21.21 22.27
CA PRO A 374 7.23 -22.34 23.17
C PRO A 374 7.22 -23.66 22.38
N ALA A 375 7.64 -24.76 23.01
CA ALA A 375 7.48 -26.10 22.42
C ALA A 375 6.01 -26.53 22.28
N HIS A 376 5.14 -26.02 23.16
CA HIS A 376 3.70 -26.26 23.17
C HIS A 376 2.94 -25.03 23.69
N GLY A 377 1.72 -24.81 23.23
CA GLY A 377 0.88 -23.70 23.69
C GLY A 377 1.28 -22.36 23.09
N ILE A 378 1.21 -21.29 23.90
CA ILE A 378 1.37 -19.89 23.50
C ILE A 378 2.45 -19.25 24.39
N SER A 379 3.30 -18.40 23.81
CA SER A 379 4.35 -17.67 24.52
C SER A 379 3.78 -16.67 25.54
N ALA A 380 4.66 -16.16 26.42
CA ALA A 380 4.37 -14.91 27.11
C ALA A 380 4.29 -13.74 26.10
N PRO A 381 3.52 -12.67 26.39
CA PRO A 381 3.48 -11.48 25.54
C PRO A 381 4.81 -10.72 25.54
N GLY A 382 5.26 -10.29 24.37
CA GLY A 382 6.45 -9.44 24.19
C GLY A 382 6.27 -8.46 23.05
N GLU A 383 7.14 -7.45 22.97
CA GLU A 383 7.21 -6.55 21.82
C GLU A 383 7.71 -7.31 20.59
N LEU A 384 6.96 -7.21 19.50
CA LEU A 384 7.30 -7.82 18.22
C LEU A 384 8.36 -6.99 17.51
N TRP A 385 9.47 -7.64 17.18
CA TRP A 385 10.55 -7.05 16.40
C TRP A 385 10.71 -7.85 15.10
N CYS A 386 10.91 -7.18 13.98
CA CYS A 386 10.91 -7.79 12.64
C CYS A 386 12.17 -7.41 11.86
N ARG A 387 12.79 -8.36 11.17
CA ARG A 387 13.92 -8.12 10.26
C ARG A 387 13.67 -8.83 8.95
N GLY A 388 13.92 -8.13 7.84
CA GLY A 388 13.75 -8.70 6.51
C GLY A 388 13.99 -7.70 5.38
N PRO A 389 14.02 -8.18 4.13
CA PRO A 389 14.34 -7.36 2.96
C PRO A 389 13.28 -6.29 2.64
N ASN A 390 12.07 -6.42 3.18
CA ASN A 390 10.96 -5.46 3.03
C ASN A 390 10.94 -4.37 4.12
N VAL A 391 11.85 -4.41 5.10
CA VAL A 391 11.98 -3.37 6.14
C VAL A 391 12.60 -2.10 5.52
N MET A 392 12.04 -0.94 5.87
CA MET A 392 12.47 0.38 5.39
C MET A 392 13.97 0.62 5.53
N ALA A 393 14.51 1.51 4.70
CA ALA A 393 15.87 2.03 4.86
C ALA A 393 16.02 2.97 6.07
N GLY A 394 14.93 3.60 6.51
CA GLY A 394 14.88 4.50 7.66
C GLY A 394 13.85 5.62 7.49
N TYR A 395 13.89 6.61 8.39
CA TYR A 395 13.10 7.83 8.26
C TYR A 395 13.91 8.95 7.60
N LEU A 396 13.29 9.65 6.64
CA LEU A 396 13.89 10.76 5.92
C LEU A 396 14.33 11.87 6.90
N GLY A 397 15.59 12.28 6.82
CA GLY A 397 16.14 13.36 7.63
C GLY A 397 16.14 13.13 9.15
N ALA A 398 15.85 11.90 9.62
CA ALA A 398 15.65 11.60 11.03
C ALA A 398 16.45 10.35 11.49
N PRO A 399 17.79 10.43 11.52
CA PRO A 399 18.64 9.30 11.89
C PRO A 399 18.44 8.84 13.35
N GLU A 400 18.15 9.75 14.27
CA GLU A 400 17.86 9.40 15.67
C GLU A 400 16.58 8.57 15.81
N ALA A 401 15.49 9.03 15.18
CA ALA A 401 14.23 8.28 15.14
C ALA A 401 14.39 6.93 14.41
N THR A 402 15.28 6.87 13.42
CA THR A 402 15.63 5.63 12.73
C THR A 402 16.32 4.66 13.68
N ALA A 403 17.33 5.11 14.45
CA ALA A 403 18.05 4.29 15.42
C ALA A 403 17.19 3.87 16.64
N GLU A 404 16.13 4.63 16.96
CA GLU A 404 15.14 4.22 17.96
C GLU A 404 14.28 3.04 17.48
N LYS A 405 14.00 2.98 16.18
CA LYS A 405 13.13 1.97 15.56
C LYS A 405 13.87 0.78 14.96
N LEU A 406 15.08 0.97 14.44
CA LEU A 406 15.94 -0.06 13.90
C LEU A 406 17.14 -0.25 14.82
N ASP A 407 17.30 -1.44 15.38
CA ASP A 407 18.48 -1.75 16.18
C ASP A 407 19.74 -1.98 15.31
N ALA A 408 20.88 -2.18 15.96
CA ALA A 408 22.16 -2.39 15.28
C ALA A 408 22.21 -3.68 14.44
N ASP A 409 21.34 -4.65 14.72
CA ASP A 409 21.22 -5.91 13.98
C ASP A 409 20.19 -5.83 12.85
N GLY A 410 19.54 -4.68 12.66
CA GLY A 410 18.54 -4.41 11.63
C GLY A 410 17.13 -4.88 11.97
N PHE A 411 16.82 -5.15 13.24
CA PHE A 411 15.45 -5.42 13.67
C PHE A 411 14.65 -4.13 13.85
N LEU A 412 13.51 -4.06 13.19
CA LEU A 412 12.48 -3.06 13.37
C LEU A 412 11.64 -3.38 14.62
N ARG A 413 11.62 -2.46 15.57
CA ARG A 413 10.71 -2.46 16.72
C ARG A 413 9.33 -1.99 16.30
N THR A 414 8.38 -2.91 16.14
CA THR A 414 7.05 -2.55 15.63
C THR A 414 6.32 -1.64 16.64
N GLY A 415 6.57 -1.86 17.93
CA GLY A 415 5.80 -1.25 19.01
C GLY A 415 4.49 -1.99 19.24
N ASP A 416 4.32 -3.21 18.77
CA ASP A 416 3.15 -4.04 19.05
C ASP A 416 3.52 -5.16 20.01
N ILE A 417 2.64 -5.43 20.97
CA ILE A 417 2.75 -6.56 21.87
C ILE A 417 2.05 -7.75 21.23
N ALA A 418 2.78 -8.85 21.07
CA ALA A 418 2.31 -10.05 20.44
C ALA A 418 2.65 -11.30 21.27
N THR A 419 1.94 -12.39 20.96
CA THR A 419 2.29 -13.75 21.37
C THR A 419 2.52 -14.60 20.14
N VAL A 420 3.27 -15.69 20.30
CA VAL A 420 3.50 -16.70 19.26
C VAL A 420 3.17 -18.09 19.81
N ASP A 421 2.47 -18.90 19.02
CA ASP A 421 2.22 -20.30 19.35
C ASP A 421 3.37 -21.23 18.91
N HIS A 422 3.34 -22.49 19.35
CA HIS A 422 4.34 -23.50 18.98
C HIS A 422 4.44 -23.81 17.47
N ARG A 423 3.47 -23.37 16.66
CA ARG A 423 3.51 -23.49 15.19
C ARG A 423 4.10 -22.24 14.52
N GLY A 424 4.37 -21.19 15.29
CA GLY A 424 4.81 -19.89 14.78
C GLY A 424 3.67 -18.95 14.40
N VAL A 425 2.42 -19.24 14.77
CA VAL A 425 1.28 -18.34 14.52
C VAL A 425 1.35 -17.18 15.51
N VAL A 426 1.32 -15.96 14.99
CA VAL A 426 1.43 -14.73 15.76
C VAL A 426 0.06 -14.10 15.98
N THR A 427 -0.19 -13.65 17.21
CA THR A 427 -1.39 -12.89 17.59
C THR A 427 -0.98 -11.56 18.20
N ILE A 428 -1.54 -10.46 17.68
CA ILE A 428 -1.33 -9.12 18.25
C ILE A 428 -2.28 -8.93 19.42
N VAL A 429 -1.73 -8.65 20.60
CA VAL A 429 -2.49 -8.50 21.86
C VAL A 429 -2.81 -7.03 22.14
N ALA A 430 -1.89 -6.13 21.84
CA ALA A 430 -2.06 -4.70 22.04
C ALA A 430 -1.03 -3.91 21.22
N ALA A 431 -1.37 -2.68 20.82
CA ALA A 431 -0.35 -1.71 20.42
C ALA A 431 0.33 -1.15 21.68
N HIS A 432 1.66 -1.18 21.76
CA HIS A 432 2.43 -0.56 22.83
C HIS A 432 2.29 0.96 22.72
N LYS A 433 1.27 1.51 23.38
CA LYS A 433 1.23 2.94 23.69
C LYS A 433 2.32 3.19 24.72
N ASN A 434 3.41 3.84 24.29
CA ASN A 434 4.37 4.44 25.20
C ASN A 434 3.57 5.25 26.24
N THR A 435 3.59 4.80 27.50
CA THR A 435 2.74 5.28 28.60
C THR A 435 3.13 6.70 29.04
N ARG A 436 2.94 7.71 28.18
CA ARG A 436 2.97 9.15 28.50
C ARG A 436 2.11 9.98 27.53
N ALA A 437 0.85 9.60 27.33
CA ALA A 437 -0.20 10.50 26.86
C ALA A 437 -1.58 9.91 27.14
N ARG A 438 -2.11 10.14 28.35
CA ARG A 438 -3.56 10.18 28.51
C ARG A 438 -4.02 11.46 27.81
N ASN A 439 -4.96 11.32 26.87
CA ASN A 439 -5.58 12.37 26.05
C ASN A 439 -4.85 12.72 24.75
N SER A 440 -4.73 11.76 23.84
CA SER A 440 -4.82 12.08 22.41
C SER A 440 -5.71 11.05 21.72
N THR A 441 -6.85 11.53 21.24
CA THR A 441 -7.74 10.84 20.34
C THR A 441 -6.91 10.40 19.14
N THR A 442 -6.71 9.10 18.94
CA THR A 442 -6.32 8.58 17.64
C THR A 442 -7.39 9.06 16.66
N ARG A 443 -7.11 10.11 15.89
CA ARG A 443 -7.87 10.40 14.69
C ARG A 443 -7.54 9.27 13.74
N PHE A 444 -8.31 8.18 13.84
CA PHE A 444 -8.70 7.49 12.64
C PHE A 444 -9.28 8.58 11.75
N ILE A 445 -8.56 8.90 10.69
CA ILE A 445 -9.07 9.73 9.62
C ILE A 445 -10.31 8.99 9.14
N GLY A 446 -11.46 9.48 9.58
CA GLY A 446 -12.73 8.80 9.43
C GLY A 446 -13.00 8.61 7.94
N THR A 447 -13.08 7.36 7.51
CA THR A 447 -14.10 7.01 6.53
C THR A 447 -15.40 7.59 7.07
N GLY A 448 -15.98 8.58 6.38
CA GLY A 448 -17.13 9.37 6.82
C GLY A 448 -18.41 8.55 6.98
N ILE A 449 -18.41 7.60 7.90
CA ILE A 449 -19.57 6.85 8.35
C ILE A 449 -19.95 7.50 9.68
N LYS A 450 -20.82 8.51 9.62
CA LYS A 450 -21.63 8.86 10.77
C LYS A 450 -22.47 7.62 11.10
N GLU A 451 -22.28 7.07 12.29
CA GLU A 451 -23.21 6.08 12.86
C GLU A 451 -24.61 6.70 12.85
N LEU A 452 -25.47 6.22 11.96
CA LEU A 452 -26.91 6.39 12.10
C LEU A 452 -27.36 5.30 13.07
N SER A 453 -27.77 5.74 14.24
CA SER A 453 -28.52 5.00 15.25
C SER A 453 -29.81 4.40 14.69
#